data_AF-A0A0N4UN56-F1
#
_entry.id   AF-A0A0N4UN56-F1
#
_cell.length_a   1.000
_cell.length_b   1.000
_cell.length_c   1.000
_cell.angle_alpha   90.00
_cell.angle_beta   90.00
_cell.angle_gamma   90.00
#
_symmetry.space_group_name_H-M   'P 1'
#
loop_
_entity.id
_entity.type
_entity.pdbx_description
1 polymer ?
#
loop_
_entity_poly.entity_id
_entity_poly.type
_entity_poly.pdbx_seq_one_letter_code
_entity_poly.pdbx_strand_id
1 'polypeptide(L)'
;MWTRSEVETSTIHDTVAELQELIDEMRLQDFDSIRFATYRAASKIRFIQTKTNVHLVDIWNIIESFRENGLNALPVTSQDAFM
;
A
#
# COMPACT_ATOMS: atom_id res chain seq x y z
N MET A 1 24.35 8.23 20.53
CA MET A 1 24.40 7.72 19.14
C MET A 1 23.15 6.88 18.99
N TRP A 2 22.15 7.34 18.23
CA TRP A 2 20.91 6.59 18.02
C TRP A 2 21.25 5.31 17.28
N THR A 3 20.86 4.16 17.84
CA THR A 3 21.04 2.87 17.20
C THR A 3 20.05 2.75 16.03
N ARG A 4 20.47 2.14 14.92
CA ARG A 4 19.62 1.97 13.73
C ARG A 4 18.25 1.36 14.06
N SER A 5 18.21 0.45 15.05
CA SER A 5 16.99 -0.15 15.57
C SER A 5 16.01 0.87 16.14
N GLU A 6 16.48 1.87 16.89
CA GLU A 6 15.61 2.91 17.45
C GLU A 6 14.97 3.76 16.35
N VAL A 7 15.75 4.09 15.31
CA VAL A 7 15.26 4.85 14.14
C VAL A 7 14.22 4.05 13.34
N GLU A 8 14.47 2.76 13.08
CA GLU A 8 13.51 1.90 12.38
C GLU A 8 12.21 1.77 13.18
N THR A 9 12.29 1.62 14.52
CA THR A 9 11.09 1.58 15.36
C THR A 9 10.31 2.88 15.34
N SER A 10 10.97 4.05 15.41
CA SER A 10 10.27 5.33 15.35
C SER A 10 9.56 5.51 14.01
N THR A 11 10.21 5.19 12.89
CA THR A 11 9.58 5.26 11.57
C THR A 11 8.38 4.32 11.46
N ILE A 12 8.46 3.12 12.02
CA ILE A 12 7.30 2.22 12.06
C ILE A 12 6.16 2.84 12.87
N HIS A 13 6.43 3.44 14.04
CA HIS A 13 5.40 4.12 14.83
C HIS A 13 4.75 5.29 14.08
N ASP A 14 5.56 6.09 13.37
CA ASP A 14 5.07 7.22 12.58
C ASP A 14 4.16 6.74 11.44
N THR A 15 4.59 5.72 10.68
CA THR A 15 3.77 5.16 9.59
C THR A 15 2.46 4.54 10.09
N VAL A 16 2.47 3.89 11.25
CA VAL A 16 1.24 3.33 11.85
C VAL A 16 0.29 4.45 12.28
N ALA A 17 0.81 5.56 12.81
CA ALA A 17 -0.01 6.73 13.18
C ALA A 17 -0.65 7.37 11.94
N GLU A 18 0.10 7.54 10.85
CA GLU A 18 -0.40 8.05 9.57
C GLU A 18 -1.48 7.13 8.97
N LEU A 19 -1.28 5.81 9.02
CA LEU A 19 -2.28 4.84 8.57
C LEU A 19 -3.54 4.87 9.42
N GLN A 20 -3.41 5.06 10.73
CA GLN A 20 -4.55 5.17 11.64
C GLN A 20 -5.35 6.44 11.36
N GLU A 21 -4.68 7.58 11.14
CA GLU A 21 -5.33 8.84 10.75
C GLU A 21 -6.09 8.68 9.42
N LEU A 22 -5.47 8.07 8.41
CA LEU A 22 -6.12 7.78 7.13
C LEU A 22 -7.38 6.91 7.29
N ILE A 23 -7.33 5.91 8.16
CA ILE A 23 -8.48 5.04 8.46
C ILE A 23 -9.59 5.82 9.17
N ASP A 24 -9.25 6.69 10.12
CA ASP A 24 -10.23 7.49 10.85
C ASP A 24 -10.91 8.53 9.96
N GLU A 25 -10.17 9.18 9.06
CA GLU A 25 -10.75 10.03 8.02
C GLU A 25 -11.69 9.25 7.08
N MET A 26 -11.31 8.03 6.71
CA MET A 26 -12.13 7.17 5.84
C MET A 26 -13.45 6.79 6.52
N ARG A 27 -13.46 6.55 7.84
CA ARG A 27 -14.68 6.24 8.61
C ARG A 27 -15.69 7.37 8.59
N LEU A 28 -15.23 8.62 8.50
CA LEU A 28 -16.11 9.80 8.40
C LEU A 28 -16.84 9.91 7.05
N GLN A 29 -16.42 9.16 6.03
CA GLN A 29 -17.04 9.19 4.69
C GLN A 29 -18.31 8.32 4.55
N ASP A 30 -18.67 7.55 5.59
CA ASP A 30 -19.84 6.68 5.61
C ASP A 30 -19.92 5.68 4.43
N PHE A 31 -18.79 5.19 3.92
CA PHE A 31 -18.79 4.20 2.84
C PHE A 31 -19.47 2.87 3.25
N ASP A 32 -19.57 2.59 4.54
CA ASP A 32 -20.19 1.36 5.05
C ASP A 32 -21.72 1.34 4.93
N SER A 33 -22.36 2.48 4.64
CA SER A 33 -23.79 2.53 4.30
C SER A 33 -24.09 2.03 2.87
N ILE A 34 -23.08 1.94 2.00
CA ILE A 34 -23.22 1.45 0.63
C ILE A 34 -23.57 -0.04 0.61
N ARG A 35 -24.75 -0.40 0.06
CA ARG A 35 -25.23 -1.79 -0.02
C ARG A 35 -24.40 -2.68 -0.96
N PHE A 36 -24.04 -2.18 -2.14
CA PHE A 36 -23.28 -2.95 -3.13
C PHE A 36 -21.82 -3.12 -2.70
N ALA A 37 -21.42 -4.35 -2.38
CA ALA A 37 -20.09 -4.64 -1.85
C ALA A 37 -18.96 -4.18 -2.78
N THR A 38 -19.08 -4.42 -4.09
CA THR A 38 -18.09 -3.98 -5.08
C THR A 38 -17.96 -2.45 -5.13
N TYR A 39 -19.09 -1.74 -5.09
CA TYR A 39 -19.08 -0.27 -5.11
C TYR A 39 -18.53 0.31 -3.79
N ARG A 40 -18.85 -0.31 -2.65
CA ARG A 40 -18.29 0.03 -1.35
C ARG A 40 -16.76 -0.13 -1.34
N ALA A 41 -16.25 -1.26 -1.82
CA ALA A 41 -14.83 -1.51 -1.94
C ALA A 41 -14.15 -0.51 -2.89
N ALA A 42 -14.75 -0.27 -4.07
CA ALA A 42 -14.24 0.69 -5.04
C ALA A 42 -14.17 2.12 -4.47
N SER A 43 -15.18 2.55 -3.70
CA SER A 43 -15.20 3.86 -3.05
C SER A 43 -14.09 4.01 -2.02
N LYS A 44 -13.85 2.99 -1.20
CA LYS A 44 -12.72 2.94 -0.25
C LYS A 44 -11.37 2.96 -0.98
N ILE A 45 -11.22 2.18 -2.05
CA ILE A 45 -10.00 2.20 -2.88
C ILE A 45 -9.78 3.60 -3.47
N ARG A 46 -10.82 4.24 -4.01
CA ARG A 46 -10.71 5.59 -4.59
C ARG A 46 -10.35 6.65 -3.55
N PHE A 47 -10.89 6.55 -2.33
CA PHE A 47 -10.52 7.40 -1.21
C PHE A 47 -9.01 7.29 -0.93
N ILE A 48 -8.51 6.06 -0.77
CA ILE A 48 -7.08 5.80 -0.53
C ILE A 48 -6.24 6.32 -1.69
N GLN A 49 -6.62 6.02 -2.94
CA GLN A 49 -5.89 6.47 -4.13
C GLN A 49 -5.71 7.98 -4.19
N THR A 50 -6.74 8.72 -3.78
CA THR A 50 -6.75 10.18 -3.76
C THR A 50 -5.85 10.70 -2.64
N LYS A 51 -5.98 10.15 -1.43
CA LYS A 51 -5.20 10.55 -0.25
C LYS A 51 -3.71 10.24 -0.38
N THR A 52 -3.34 9.13 -1.01
CA THR A 52 -1.94 8.72 -1.20
C THR A 52 -1.33 9.21 -2.51
N ASN A 53 -2.10 9.94 -3.33
CA ASN A 53 -1.70 10.40 -4.66
C ASN A 53 -1.22 9.29 -5.62
N VAL A 54 -1.52 8.02 -5.35
CA VAL A 54 -1.08 6.90 -6.21
C VAL A 54 -1.70 6.97 -7.61
N HIS A 55 -2.82 7.69 -7.77
CA HIS A 55 -3.45 7.95 -9.05
C HIS A 55 -2.63 8.89 -9.97
N LEU A 56 -1.62 9.57 -9.42
CA LEU A 56 -0.70 10.42 -10.19
C LEU A 56 0.53 9.67 -10.70
N VAL A 57 0.72 8.41 -10.25
CA VAL A 57 1.90 7.64 -10.62
C VAL A 57 1.72 7.08 -12.04
N ASP A 58 2.73 7.31 -12.88
CA ASP A 58 2.79 6.75 -14.23
C ASP A 58 3.05 5.23 -14.17
N ILE A 59 2.18 4.47 -14.84
CA ILE A 59 2.27 3.01 -14.92
C ILE A 59 3.61 2.57 -15.53
N TRP A 60 4.12 3.31 -16.52
CA TRP A 60 5.41 3.02 -17.14
C TRP A 60 6.54 3.10 -16.11
N ASN A 61 6.57 4.17 -15.30
CA ASN A 61 7.58 4.34 -14.25
C ASN A 61 7.51 3.23 -13.19
N ILE A 62 6.30 2.79 -12.83
CA ILE A 62 6.12 1.66 -11.91
C ILE A 62 6.72 0.39 -12.51
N ILE A 63 6.32 0.03 -13.73
CA ILE A 63 6.80 -1.19 -14.40
C ILE A 63 8.32 -1.17 -14.50
N GLU A 64 8.88 -0.03 -14.91
CA GLU A 64 10.32 0.12 -15.08
C GLU A 64 11.07 -0.01 -13.74
N SER A 65 10.54 0.60 -12.67
CA SER A 65 11.11 0.46 -11.32
C SER A 65 11.11 -1.00 -10.86
N PHE A 66 10.03 -1.75 -11.12
CA PHE A 66 9.97 -3.18 -10.79
C PHE A 66 10.98 -4.00 -11.59
N ARG A 67 11.15 -3.69 -12.88
CA ARG A 67 12.11 -4.36 -13.78
C ARG A 67 13.56 -4.08 -13.36
N GLU A 68 13.90 -2.83 -13.05
CA GLU A 68 15.25 -2.41 -12.67
C GLU A 68 15.69 -2.96 -11.31
N ASN A 69 14.75 -3.12 -10.36
CA ASN A 69 15.01 -3.71 -9.05
C ASN A 69 14.91 -5.25 -9.04
N GLY A 70 14.62 -5.88 -10.18
CA GLY A 70 14.46 -7.34 -10.28
C GLY A 70 13.27 -7.89 -9.48
N LEU A 71 12.31 -7.04 -9.09
CA LEU A 71 11.12 -7.42 -8.31
C LEU A 71 10.12 -8.25 -9.13
N ASN A 72 10.32 -8.33 -10.44
CA ASN A 72 9.55 -9.17 -11.36
C ASN A 72 10.11 -10.60 -11.50
N ALA A 73 11.27 -10.90 -10.92
CA ALA A 73 11.84 -12.24 -10.96
C ALA A 73 11.22 -13.11 -9.85
N LEU A 74 10.54 -14.20 -10.23
CA LEU A 74 10.17 -15.23 -9.26
C LEU A 74 11.45 -15.89 -8.74
N PRO A 75 11.60 -16.11 -7.42
CA PRO A 75 12.70 -16.92 -6.93
C PRO A 75 12.61 -18.30 -7.58
N VAL A 76 13.71 -18.75 -8.16
CA VAL A 76 13.86 -20.07 -8.80
C VAL A 76 13.37 -21.24 -7.92
N THR A 77 13.30 -21.03 -6.60
CA THR A 77 12.77 -22.01 -5.64
C THR A 77 11.28 -22.34 -5.80
N SER A 78 10.51 -21.55 -6.55
CA SER A 78 9.10 -21.87 -6.82
C SER A 78 8.89 -22.89 -7.94
N GLN A 79 9.92 -23.16 -8.76
CA GLN A 79 9.84 -24.15 -9.85
C GLN A 79 10.29 -25.55 -9.41
N ASP A 80 11.17 -25.66 -8.40
CA ASP A 80 11.66 -26.95 -7.91
C ASP A 80 10.72 -27.65 -6.90
N ALA A 81 9.66 -26.97 -6.44
CA ALA A 81 8.71 -27.56 -5.48
C ALA A 81 7.70 -28.55 -6.11
N PHE A 82 7.76 -28.78 -7.43
CA PHE A 82 6.86 -29.68 -8.18
C PHE A 82 7.58 -30.71 -9.06
N MET A 83 8.90 -30.88 -8.91
CA MET A 83 9.65 -31.98 -9.54
C MET A 83 10.10 -32.99 -8.47
#